data_AF-A0A957SK52-F1
#
_entry.id   AF-A0A957SK52-F1
#
_cell.length_a   1.000
_cell.length_b   1.000
_cell.length_c   1.000
_cell.angle_alpha   90.00
_cell.angle_beta   90.00
_cell.angle_gamma   90.00
#
_symmetry.space_group_name_H-M   'P 1'
#
loop_
_entity.id
_entity.type
_entity.pdbx_description
1 polymer ?
#
loop_
_entity_poly.entity_id
_entity_poly.type
_entity_poly.pdbx_seq_one_letter_code
_entity_poly.pdbx_strand_id
1 'polypeptide(L)'
;MTADLTSITQVLPAIELPPADVRRALNGWHNGGVADAIGHRLYLFERAQPVAGARLAHNRILQQALDELARTHAESAQILHLRFLDNFTAESVANRLNLAPATFYERQKTAISQMTEILCQMDTQARQERFNQLEQRLERPQSSHLVGVTEQIDMLLPQLASSDRGWIISIEGIGGIGKT
;
A
#
# COMPACT_ATOMS: atom_id res chain seq x y z
N MET A 1 27.07 8.66 -29.35
CA MET A 1 25.87 7.84 -29.11
C MET A 1 25.31 8.21 -27.75
N THR A 2 24.38 9.15 -27.73
CA THR A 2 23.62 9.58 -26.55
C THR A 2 22.56 8.52 -26.25
N ALA A 3 22.76 7.78 -25.16
CA ALA A 3 21.74 6.86 -24.65
C ALA A 3 20.60 7.70 -24.06
N ASP A 4 19.47 7.69 -24.76
CA ASP A 4 18.23 8.31 -24.33
C ASP A 4 17.69 7.52 -23.13
N LEU A 5 17.97 8.00 -21.92
CA LEU A 5 17.38 7.49 -20.68
C LEU A 5 15.95 7.99 -20.59
N THR A 6 15.12 7.45 -21.47
CA THR A 6 13.67 7.60 -21.45
C THR A 6 13.18 7.22 -20.06
N SER A 7 12.52 8.16 -19.40
CA SER A 7 11.96 8.05 -18.05
C SER A 7 11.37 6.65 -17.82
N ILE A 8 12.01 5.86 -16.96
CA ILE A 8 11.38 4.67 -16.40
C ILE A 8 10.32 5.21 -15.43
N THR A 9 9.11 5.43 -15.93
CA THR A 9 7.93 5.61 -15.09
C THR A 9 7.74 4.30 -14.34
N GLN A 10 8.39 4.18 -13.19
CA GLN A 10 8.31 2.99 -12.35
C GLN A 10 6.91 2.99 -11.71
N VAL A 11 5.96 2.33 -12.37
CA VAL A 11 4.64 2.08 -11.80
C VAL A 11 4.85 1.10 -10.66
N LEU A 12 4.69 1.56 -9.42
CA LEU A 12 4.77 0.69 -8.25
C LEU A 12 3.73 -0.43 -8.39
N PRO A 13 4.10 -1.69 -8.10
CA PRO A 13 3.19 -2.80 -8.24
C PRO A 13 1.93 -2.57 -7.40
N ALA A 14 0.76 -2.86 -8.00
CA ALA A 14 -0.51 -2.79 -7.31
C ALA A 14 -0.52 -3.78 -6.14
N ILE A 15 -1.08 -3.35 -5.01
CA ILE A 15 -1.16 -4.19 -3.82
C ILE A 15 -2.39 -5.07 -3.94
N GLU A 16 -2.19 -6.37 -3.72
CA GLU A 16 -3.28 -7.31 -3.58
C GLU A 16 -3.74 -7.36 -2.12
N LEU A 17 -4.91 -6.77 -1.86
CA LEU A 17 -5.57 -6.85 -0.56
C LEU A 17 -6.71 -7.86 -0.62
N PRO A 18 -6.67 -8.96 0.14
CA PRO A 18 -7.78 -9.91 0.19
C PRO A 18 -9.02 -9.27 0.83
N PRO A 19 -10.23 -9.43 0.25
CA PRO A 19 -11.48 -8.93 0.83
C PRO A 19 -11.75 -9.45 2.26
N ALA A 20 -11.22 -10.64 2.59
CA ALA A 20 -11.31 -11.21 3.93
C ALA A 20 -10.56 -10.37 4.98
N ASP A 21 -9.44 -9.75 4.60
CA ASP A 21 -8.65 -8.91 5.51
C ASP A 21 -9.37 -7.58 5.75
N VAL A 22 -10.01 -6.99 4.72
CA VAL A 22 -10.91 -5.83 4.86
C VAL A 22 -12.07 -6.12 5.80
N ARG A 23 -12.72 -7.28 5.64
CA ARG A 23 -13.77 -7.70 6.57
C ARG A 23 -13.25 -7.84 8.00
N ARG A 24 -12.05 -8.41 8.19
CA ARG A 24 -11.43 -8.56 9.51
C ARG A 24 -11.10 -7.20 10.14
N ALA A 25 -10.59 -6.26 9.36
CA ALA A 25 -10.32 -4.90 9.79
C ALA A 25 -11.58 -4.12 10.18
N LEU A 26 -12.67 -4.26 9.42
CA LEU A 26 -13.97 -3.66 9.73
C LEU A 26 -14.56 -4.24 11.01
N ASN A 27 -14.47 -5.56 11.23
CA ASN A 27 -14.86 -6.19 12.50
C ASN A 27 -14.02 -5.68 13.69
N GLY A 28 -12.77 -5.28 13.43
CA GLY A 28 -11.85 -4.75 14.45
C GLY A 28 -12.13 -3.31 14.89
N TRP A 29 -13.06 -2.60 14.24
CA TRP A 29 -13.33 -1.16 14.46
C TRP A 29 -13.54 -0.78 15.93
N HIS A 30 -14.32 -1.60 16.66
CA HIS A 30 -14.66 -1.35 18.07
C HIS A 30 -13.68 -1.97 19.08
N ASN A 31 -12.99 -3.04 18.70
CA ASN A 31 -12.20 -3.85 19.63
C ASN A 31 -10.70 -3.56 19.58
N GLY A 32 -10.22 -2.80 18.58
CA GLY A 32 -8.81 -2.37 18.48
C GLY A 32 -7.77 -3.48 18.27
N GLY A 33 -8.14 -4.74 18.46
CA GLY A 33 -7.24 -5.90 18.43
C GLY A 33 -6.94 -6.49 17.05
N VAL A 34 -7.31 -5.83 15.96
CA VAL A 34 -7.08 -6.34 14.58
C VAL A 34 -6.33 -5.34 13.70
N ALA A 35 -5.58 -4.41 14.30
CA ALA A 35 -4.66 -3.56 13.56
C ALA A 35 -3.64 -4.38 12.72
N ASP A 36 -3.44 -5.66 13.05
CA ASP A 36 -2.53 -6.58 12.35
C ASP A 36 -3.02 -7.08 10.98
N ALA A 37 -4.32 -7.10 10.69
CA ALA A 37 -4.80 -7.76 9.46
C ALA A 37 -4.37 -7.03 8.18
N ILE A 38 -4.40 -5.70 8.22
CA ILE A 38 -4.09 -4.84 7.08
C ILE A 38 -2.85 -3.97 7.34
N GLY A 39 -2.54 -3.73 8.63
CA GLY A 39 -1.48 -2.81 9.04
C GLY A 39 -0.10 -3.14 8.48
N HIS A 40 0.21 -4.43 8.29
CA HIS A 40 1.50 -4.87 7.71
C HIS A 40 1.53 -4.88 6.18
N ARG A 41 0.38 -4.74 5.51
CA ARG A 41 0.26 -4.82 4.04
C ARG A 41 0.15 -3.44 3.38
N LEU A 42 -0.50 -2.50 4.06
CA LEU A 42 -0.74 -1.16 3.54
C LEU A 42 0.27 -0.16 4.11
N TYR A 43 0.96 0.53 3.21
CA TYR A 43 1.91 1.59 3.54
C TYR A 43 1.25 2.74 4.31
N LEU A 44 -0.03 3.04 4.02
CA LEU A 44 -0.84 4.03 4.73
C LEU A 44 -0.86 3.80 6.25
N PHE A 45 -0.92 2.54 6.67
CA PHE A 45 -0.96 2.17 8.08
C PHE A 45 0.40 2.32 8.75
N GLU A 46 1.48 1.90 8.09
CA GLU A 46 2.86 2.09 8.55
C GLU A 46 3.15 3.59 8.79
N ARG A 47 2.72 4.46 7.86
CA ARG A 47 2.92 5.92 7.97
C ARG A 47 2.12 6.55 9.11
N ALA A 48 0.93 6.03 9.43
CA ALA A 48 0.01 6.64 10.41
C ALA A 48 0.24 6.17 11.86
N GLN A 49 0.80 4.97 12.07
CA GLN A 49 1.07 4.41 13.40
C GLN A 49 1.87 5.31 14.36
N PRO A 50 3.03 5.89 13.96
CA PRO A 50 3.87 6.64 14.91
C PRO A 50 3.24 7.95 15.41
N VAL A 51 2.19 8.44 14.74
CA VAL A 51 1.56 9.74 15.06
C VAL A 51 0.32 9.59 15.95
N ALA A 52 -0.42 8.50 15.81
CA ALA A 52 -1.79 8.39 16.35
C ALA A 52 -2.00 7.16 17.25
N GLY A 53 -1.05 6.22 17.30
CA GLY A 53 -1.27 4.88 17.83
C GLY A 53 -2.08 4.01 16.86
N ALA A 54 -1.81 2.69 16.87
CA ALA A 54 -2.28 1.77 15.83
C ALA A 54 -3.81 1.78 15.62
N ARG A 55 -4.60 1.86 16.70
CA ARG A 55 -6.07 1.88 16.60
C ARG A 55 -6.62 3.16 15.95
N LEU A 56 -6.11 4.32 16.34
CA LEU A 56 -6.59 5.59 15.82
C LEU A 56 -6.19 5.77 14.35
N ALA A 57 -4.97 5.35 14.00
CA ALA A 57 -4.52 5.25 12.61
C ALA A 57 -5.44 4.34 11.78
N HIS A 58 -5.78 3.17 12.32
CA HIS A 58 -6.67 2.20 11.67
C HIS A 58 -8.07 2.76 11.41
N ASN A 59 -8.73 3.27 12.45
CA ASN A 59 -10.07 3.81 12.30
C ASN A 59 -10.10 5.03 11.39
N ARG A 60 -9.04 5.87 11.40
CA ARG A 60 -8.95 7.02 10.51
C ARG A 60 -8.85 6.62 9.04
N ILE A 61 -8.01 5.64 8.71
CA ILE A 61 -7.85 5.17 7.33
C ILE A 61 -9.13 4.51 6.84
N LEU A 62 -9.75 3.66 7.68
CA LEU A 62 -11.03 3.04 7.34
C LEU A 62 -12.15 4.08 7.18
N GLN A 63 -12.19 5.13 8.01
CA GLN A 63 -13.15 6.22 7.83
C GLN A 63 -12.93 6.95 6.51
N GLN A 64 -11.69 7.29 6.17
CA GLN A 64 -11.37 7.96 4.90
C GLN A 64 -11.78 7.11 3.69
N ALA A 65 -11.52 5.81 3.74
CA ALA A 65 -11.93 4.90 2.68
C ALA A 65 -13.46 4.73 2.61
N LEU A 66 -14.17 4.77 3.75
CA LEU A 66 -15.64 4.78 3.77
C LEU A 66 -16.21 6.08 3.22
N ASP A 67 -15.60 7.22 3.52
CA ASP A 67 -16.01 8.52 2.98
C ASP A 67 -15.82 8.56 1.46
N GLU A 68 -14.73 7.97 0.94
CA GLU A 68 -14.51 7.84 -0.51
C GLU A 68 -15.47 6.84 -1.16
N LEU A 69 -15.76 5.72 -0.47
CA LEU A 69 -16.78 4.77 -0.90
C LEU A 69 -18.16 5.43 -0.93
N ALA A 70 -18.48 6.32 0.00
CA ALA A 70 -19.76 7.01 0.03
C ALA A 70 -19.94 7.96 -1.17
N ARG A 71 -18.85 8.53 -1.70
CA ARG A 71 -18.88 9.40 -2.90
C ARG A 71 -19.15 8.62 -4.18
N THR A 72 -18.63 7.41 -4.29
CA THR A 72 -18.69 6.59 -5.51
C THR A 72 -19.80 5.53 -5.48
N HIS A 73 -20.05 4.95 -4.32
CA HIS A 73 -20.95 3.83 -4.06
C HIS A 73 -21.70 4.02 -2.72
N ALA A 74 -22.56 5.05 -2.65
CA ALA A 74 -23.29 5.43 -1.45
C ALA A 74 -24.01 4.27 -0.74
N GLU A 75 -24.63 3.37 -1.49
CA GLU A 75 -25.35 2.22 -0.93
C GLU A 75 -24.41 1.22 -0.24
N SER A 76 -23.26 0.93 -0.86
CA SER A 76 -22.24 0.06 -0.29
C SER A 76 -21.66 0.64 0.99
N ALA A 77 -21.38 1.95 1.00
CA ALA A 77 -20.95 2.65 2.21
C ALA A 77 -22.00 2.56 3.32
N GLN A 78 -23.28 2.72 2.99
CA GLN A 78 -24.38 2.60 3.96
C GLN A 78 -24.45 1.20 4.58
N ILE A 79 -24.31 0.14 3.76
CA ILE A 79 -24.30 -1.26 4.26
C ILE A 79 -23.14 -1.47 5.23
N LEU A 80 -21.93 -1.01 4.87
CA LEU A 80 -20.75 -1.17 5.73
C LEU A 80 -20.88 -0.36 7.02
N HIS A 81 -21.39 0.87 6.94
CA HIS A 81 -21.62 1.72 8.11
C HIS A 81 -22.58 1.04 9.09
N LEU A 82 -23.78 0.66 8.63
CA LEU A 82 -24.78 0.02 9.47
C LEU A 82 -24.27 -1.29 10.09
N ARG A 83 -23.58 -2.11 9.30
CA ARG A 83 -23.13 -3.43 9.77
C ARG A 83 -21.97 -3.34 10.75
N PHE A 84 -20.95 -2.54 10.46
CA PHE A 84 -19.66 -2.59 11.16
C PHE A 84 -19.45 -1.41 12.12
N LEU A 85 -19.86 -0.20 11.72
CA LEU A 85 -19.70 1.00 12.55
C LEU A 85 -20.82 1.08 13.59
N ASP A 86 -22.07 0.91 13.18
CA ASP A 86 -23.24 0.92 14.08
C ASP A 86 -23.46 -0.44 14.77
N ASN A 87 -22.72 -1.47 14.37
CA ASN A 87 -22.76 -2.82 14.92
C ASN A 87 -24.15 -3.51 14.85
N PHE A 88 -24.98 -3.15 13.87
CA PHE A 88 -26.24 -3.86 13.63
C PHE A 88 -26.00 -5.28 13.13
N THR A 89 -26.91 -6.22 13.43
CA THR A 89 -26.85 -7.58 12.88
C THR A 89 -27.17 -7.58 11.39
N ALA A 90 -26.74 -8.62 10.67
CA ALA A 90 -27.07 -8.78 9.25
C ALA A 90 -28.59 -8.72 8.99
N GLU A 91 -29.38 -9.37 9.84
CA GLU A 91 -30.85 -9.36 9.76
C GLU A 91 -31.42 -7.97 10.02
N SER A 92 -30.93 -7.25 11.03
CA SER A 92 -31.40 -5.88 11.31
C SER A 92 -31.09 -4.93 10.15
N VAL A 93 -29.92 -5.04 9.52
CA VAL A 93 -29.58 -4.22 8.35
C VAL A 93 -30.42 -4.62 7.14
N ALA A 94 -30.59 -5.91 6.87
CA ALA A 94 -31.43 -6.40 5.78
C ALA A 94 -32.88 -5.88 5.91
N ASN A 95 -33.47 -6.00 7.10
CA ASN A 95 -34.81 -5.47 7.39
C ASN A 95 -34.88 -3.95 7.22
N ARG A 96 -33.89 -3.21 7.72
CA ARG A 96 -33.85 -1.74 7.62
C ARG A 96 -33.75 -1.25 6.18
N LEU A 97 -33.07 -2.01 5.32
CA LEU A 97 -32.92 -1.71 3.90
C LEU A 97 -34.02 -2.36 3.03
N ASN A 98 -35.00 -3.04 3.64
CA ASN A 98 -36.04 -3.83 2.94
C ASN A 98 -35.46 -4.83 1.94
N LEU A 99 -34.38 -5.51 2.32
CA LEU A 99 -33.70 -6.50 1.50
C LEU A 99 -33.97 -7.92 2.02
N ALA A 100 -34.10 -8.86 1.09
CA ALA A 100 -34.03 -10.28 1.43
C ALA A 100 -32.64 -10.63 1.98
N PRO A 101 -32.50 -11.58 2.92
CA PRO A 101 -31.21 -11.94 3.51
C PRO A 101 -30.14 -12.31 2.47
N ALA A 102 -30.51 -13.08 1.45
CA ALA A 102 -29.60 -13.46 0.36
C ALA A 102 -29.08 -12.22 -0.41
N THR A 103 -29.97 -11.28 -0.74
CA THR A 103 -29.61 -10.02 -1.40
C THR A 103 -28.70 -9.17 -0.53
N PHE A 104 -28.96 -9.12 0.78
CA PHE A 104 -28.09 -8.40 1.73
C PHE A 104 -26.66 -8.97 1.72
N TYR A 105 -26.49 -10.29 1.79
CA TYR A 105 -25.16 -10.90 1.79
C TYR A 105 -24.39 -10.66 0.48
N GLU A 106 -25.06 -10.72 -0.67
CA GLU A 106 -24.44 -10.39 -1.95
C GLU A 106 -24.02 -8.92 -1.99
N ARG A 107 -24.90 -7.99 -1.59
CA ARG A 107 -24.56 -6.56 -1.55
C ARG A 107 -23.45 -6.25 -0.56
N GLN A 108 -23.44 -6.91 0.60
CA GLN A 108 -22.34 -6.79 1.56
C GLN A 108 -21.01 -7.26 0.96
N LYS A 109 -21.02 -8.39 0.24
CA LYS A 109 -19.82 -8.90 -0.43
C LYS A 109 -19.32 -7.89 -1.47
N THR A 110 -20.20 -7.35 -2.30
CA THR A 110 -19.87 -6.29 -3.27
C THR A 110 -19.31 -5.05 -2.57
N ALA A 111 -19.92 -4.61 -1.48
CA ALA A 111 -19.46 -3.45 -0.71
C ALA A 111 -18.05 -3.66 -0.14
N ILE A 112 -17.75 -4.85 0.37
CA ILE A 112 -16.39 -5.19 0.85
C ILE A 112 -15.39 -5.20 -0.31
N SER A 113 -15.75 -5.74 -1.47
CA SER A 113 -14.87 -5.69 -2.66
C SER A 113 -14.58 -4.26 -3.10
N GLN A 114 -15.59 -3.40 -3.20
CA GLN A 114 -15.41 -1.99 -3.57
C GLN A 114 -14.55 -1.23 -2.55
N MET A 115 -14.77 -1.47 -1.25
CA MET A 115 -13.93 -0.92 -0.19
C MET A 115 -12.47 -1.38 -0.31
N THR A 116 -12.27 -2.63 -0.73
CA THR A 116 -10.94 -3.20 -0.97
C THR A 116 -10.23 -2.46 -2.10
N GLU A 117 -10.92 -2.22 -3.22
CA GLU A 117 -10.38 -1.47 -4.36
C GLU A 117 -9.98 -0.05 -3.98
N ILE A 118 -10.83 0.65 -3.21
CA ILE A 118 -10.55 2.00 -2.72
C ILE A 118 -9.32 2.01 -1.81
N LEU A 119 -9.22 1.06 -0.87
CA LEU A 119 -8.04 0.96 0.01
C LEU A 119 -6.76 0.71 -0.79
N CYS A 120 -6.80 -0.14 -1.81
CA CYS A 120 -5.66 -0.36 -2.70
C CYS A 120 -5.28 0.91 -3.46
N GLN A 121 -6.25 1.64 -4.01
CA GLN A 121 -6.01 2.90 -4.73
C GLN A 121 -5.39 3.96 -3.82
N MET A 122 -5.93 4.14 -2.61
CA MET A 122 -5.39 5.07 -1.63
C MET A 122 -3.94 4.71 -1.25
N ASP A 123 -3.63 3.42 -1.08
CA ASP A 123 -2.27 2.99 -0.73
C ASP A 123 -1.29 3.19 -1.88
N THR A 124 -1.68 2.82 -3.11
CA THR A 124 -0.89 3.08 -4.31
C THR A 124 -0.59 4.57 -4.45
N GLN A 125 -1.59 5.44 -4.24
CA GLN A 125 -1.38 6.90 -4.26
C GLN A 125 -0.38 7.33 -3.19
N ALA A 126 -0.54 6.89 -1.94
CA ALA A 126 0.36 7.27 -0.86
C ALA A 126 1.80 6.79 -1.09
N ARG A 127 1.98 5.61 -1.70
CA ARG A 127 3.30 5.10 -2.09
C ARG A 127 3.90 5.92 -3.22
N GLN A 128 3.11 6.30 -4.23
CA GLN A 128 3.58 7.16 -5.32
C GLN A 128 3.98 8.55 -4.78
N GLU A 129 3.22 9.12 -3.87
CA GLU A 129 3.57 10.37 -3.20
C GLU A 129 4.91 10.26 -2.45
N ARG A 130 5.11 9.16 -1.70
CA ARG A 130 6.40 8.89 -1.01
C ARG A 130 7.53 8.77 -2.02
N PHE A 131 7.33 8.02 -3.10
CA PHE A 131 8.34 7.83 -4.14
C PHE A 131 8.73 9.17 -4.76
N ASN A 132 7.76 9.98 -5.17
CA ASN A 132 8.00 11.31 -5.73
C ASN A 132 8.75 12.23 -4.74
N GLN A 133 8.41 12.15 -3.45
CA GLN A 133 9.13 12.90 -2.40
C GLN A 133 10.59 12.44 -2.24
N LEU A 134 10.86 11.14 -2.38
CA LEU A 134 12.22 10.60 -2.33
C LEU A 134 13.01 10.98 -3.58
N GLU A 135 12.41 10.90 -4.77
CA GLU A 135 13.03 11.37 -6.01
C GLU A 135 13.39 12.86 -5.95
N GLN A 136 12.52 13.70 -5.38
CA GLN A 136 12.81 15.12 -5.19
C GLN A 136 13.97 15.39 -4.20
N ARG A 137 14.18 14.49 -3.23
CA ARG A 137 15.27 14.60 -2.25
C ARG A 137 16.60 14.07 -2.78
N LEU A 138 16.55 13.14 -3.71
CA LEU A 138 17.73 12.68 -4.43
C LEU A 138 18.08 13.76 -5.46
N GLU A 139 19.00 14.66 -5.12
CA GLU A 139 19.66 15.48 -6.14
C GLU A 139 20.15 14.52 -7.22
N ARG A 140 19.69 14.70 -8.48
CA ARG A 140 20.19 13.92 -9.61
C ARG A 140 21.71 13.90 -9.52
N PRO A 141 22.38 12.74 -9.45
CA PRO A 141 23.83 12.71 -9.45
C PRO A 141 24.30 13.46 -10.70
N GLN A 142 24.87 14.65 -10.51
CA GLN A 142 25.42 15.44 -11.62
C GLN A 142 26.70 14.80 -12.18
N SER A 143 27.19 13.74 -11.55
CA SER A 143 28.30 12.94 -12.06
C SER A 143 27.79 11.91 -13.07
N SER A 144 27.86 12.24 -14.36
CA SER A 144 27.77 11.28 -15.47
C SER A 144 28.95 10.30 -15.53
N HIS A 145 29.90 10.43 -14.59
CA HIS A 145 31.13 9.66 -14.54
C HIS A 145 31.32 9.08 -13.14
N LEU A 146 31.30 7.76 -13.07
CA LEU A 146 31.78 7.02 -11.92
C LEU A 146 33.31 7.12 -11.92
N VAL A 147 33.90 7.67 -10.86
CA VAL A 147 35.35 7.79 -10.72
C VAL A 147 35.85 6.65 -9.85
N GLY A 148 36.92 5.98 -10.27
CA GLY A 148 37.57 4.92 -9.47
C GLY A 148 36.78 3.62 -9.38
N VAL A 149 35.89 3.34 -10.33
CA VAL A 149 35.13 2.07 -10.43
C VAL A 149 35.69 1.09 -11.46
N THR A 150 36.64 1.51 -12.29
CA THR A 150 37.15 0.72 -13.43
C THR A 150 37.76 -0.59 -12.95
N GLU A 151 38.57 -0.55 -11.90
CA GLU A 151 39.23 -1.75 -11.34
C GLU A 151 38.21 -2.74 -10.74
N GLN A 152 37.16 -2.23 -10.11
CA GLN A 152 36.09 -3.04 -9.53
C GLN A 152 35.20 -3.65 -10.61
N ILE A 153 34.93 -2.91 -11.69
CA ILE A 153 34.22 -3.41 -12.87
C ILE A 153 35.04 -4.52 -13.51
N ASP A 154 36.33 -4.30 -13.79
CA ASP A 154 37.21 -5.29 -14.42
C ASP A 154 37.33 -6.58 -13.58
N MET A 155 37.24 -6.47 -12.25
CA MET A 155 37.23 -7.62 -11.35
C MET A 155 35.88 -8.37 -11.35
N LEU A 156 34.75 -7.65 -11.37
CA LEU A 156 33.41 -8.22 -11.22
C LEU A 156 32.81 -8.72 -12.54
N LEU A 157 33.19 -8.14 -13.68
CA LEU A 157 32.62 -8.48 -14.98
C LEU A 157 32.90 -9.94 -15.42
N PRO A 158 34.14 -10.44 -15.34
CA PRO A 158 34.45 -11.83 -15.71
C PRO A 158 33.77 -12.82 -14.79
N GLN A 159 33.58 -12.39 -13.55
CA GLN A 159 32.84 -13.14 -12.57
C GLN A 159 31.37 -13.23 -13.04
N LEU A 160 30.67 -12.10 -13.20
CA LEU A 160 29.25 -12.05 -13.57
C LEU A 160 28.92 -12.74 -14.90
N ALA A 161 29.88 -12.79 -15.83
CA ALA A 161 29.74 -13.46 -17.12
C ALA A 161 29.89 -14.99 -17.05
N SER A 162 30.30 -15.56 -15.92
CA SER A 162 30.39 -17.01 -15.74
C SER A 162 29.01 -17.60 -15.45
N SER A 163 28.49 -18.42 -16.37
CA SER A 163 27.20 -19.11 -16.22
C SER A 163 27.22 -20.29 -15.26
N ASP A 164 28.35 -20.57 -14.61
CA ASP A 164 28.60 -21.88 -13.98
C ASP A 164 28.30 -21.92 -12.47
N ARG A 165 27.90 -20.79 -11.86
CA ARG A 165 27.56 -20.72 -10.42
C ARG A 165 26.51 -19.65 -10.09
N GLY A 166 25.52 -20.03 -9.28
CA GLY A 166 24.49 -19.11 -8.76
C GLY A 166 25.02 -18.25 -7.63
N TRP A 167 25.47 -17.04 -7.94
CA TRP A 167 26.03 -16.13 -6.95
C TRP A 167 25.00 -15.16 -6.40
N ILE A 168 25.23 -14.77 -5.14
CA ILE A 168 24.62 -13.60 -4.53
C ILE A 168 25.73 -12.57 -4.38
N ILE A 169 25.62 -11.46 -5.10
CA ILE A 169 26.57 -10.34 -5.02
C ILE A 169 25.88 -9.21 -4.26
N SER A 170 26.48 -8.78 -3.15
CA SER A 170 26.09 -7.57 -2.43
C SER A 170 27.08 -6.46 -2.76
N ILE A 171 26.59 -5.33 -3.29
CA ILE A 171 27.39 -4.14 -3.54
C ILE A 171 27.00 -3.11 -2.48
N GLU A 172 27.95 -2.81 -1.59
CA GLU A 172 27.77 -1.81 -0.55
C GLU A 172 28.59 -0.57 -0.88
N GLY A 173 27.90 0.58 -0.93
CA GLY A 173 28.55 1.87 -1.06
C GLY A 173 28.83 2.46 0.32
N ILE A 174 30.09 2.85 0.58
CA ILE A 174 30.39 3.73 1.70
C ILE A 174 30.00 5.15 1.28
N GLY A 175 28.81 5.59 1.68
CA GLY A 175 28.35 6.96 1.45
C GLY A 175 29.27 7.95 2.15
N GLY A 176 29.94 8.81 1.36
CA GLY A 176 30.61 10.04 1.78
C GLY A 176 31.29 10.02 3.14
N ILE A 177 32.41 9.29 3.28
CA ILE A 177 33.33 9.58 4.39
C ILE A 177 33.82 11.00 4.18
N GLY A 178 33.34 11.91 5.02
CA GLY A 178 33.61 13.35 4.95
C GLY A 178 35.09 13.64 4.71
N LYS A 179 35.40 14.08 3.49
CA LYS A 179 36.59 14.85 3.18
C LYS A 179 36.13 16.28 2.90
N THR A 180 35.87 17.01 3.97
CA THR A 180 36.16 18.45 4.04
C THR A 180 37.13 18.61 5.18
#